data_AF-A0A5K3EW22-F1
#
_entry.id   AF-A0A5K3EW22-F1
#
_cell.length_a   1.000
_cell.length_b   1.000
_cell.length_c   1.000
_cell.angle_alpha   90.00
_cell.angle_beta   90.00
_cell.angle_gamma   90.00
#
_symmetry.space_group_name_H-M   'P 1'
#
loop_
_entity.id
_entity.type
_entity.pdbx_description
1 polymer ?
#
loop_
_entity_poly.entity_id
_entity_poly.type
_entity_poly.pdbx_seq_one_letter_code
_entity_poly.pdbx_strand_id
1 'polypeptide(L)'
;MTNPRQYKIPNWFLNRQKDIEDGKHSQLLAQALDSKLREDLERLKKIRAHRGLRHYWGLRVRGQHTKTTGRRGRTVGVSKKK
;
A
#
# COMPACT_ATOMS: atom_id res chain seq x y z
N MET A 1 -21.58 6.92 9.05
CA MET A 1 -21.34 7.35 7.64
C MET A 1 -20.88 6.17 6.78
N THR A 2 -21.68 5.10 6.69
CA THR A 2 -21.26 3.85 6.05
C THR A 2 -21.51 3.81 4.54
N ASN A 3 -22.46 4.61 4.03
CA ASN A 3 -22.84 4.60 2.61
C ASN A 3 -22.83 6.01 2.00
N PRO A 4 -21.64 6.56 1.65
CA PRO A 4 -21.50 7.90 1.07
C PRO A 4 -22.27 8.08 -0.26
N ARG A 5 -22.54 7.00 -0.98
CA ARG A 5 -23.33 7.01 -2.22
C ARG A 5 -24.76 7.53 -2.03
N GLN A 6 -25.34 7.33 -0.85
CA GLN A 6 -26.69 7.82 -0.55
C GLN A 6 -26.74 9.36 -0.53
N TYR A 7 -25.60 10.01 -0.30
CA TYR A 7 -25.46 11.46 -0.28
C TYR A 7 -24.98 12.03 -1.61
N LYS A 8 -25.24 11.32 -2.73
CA LYS A 8 -24.83 11.72 -4.08
C LYS A 8 -23.30 11.88 -4.27
N ILE A 9 -22.49 11.24 -3.42
CA ILE A 9 -21.03 11.27 -3.56
C ILE A 9 -20.63 10.37 -4.75
N PRO A 10 -19.84 10.87 -5.72
CA PRO A 10 -19.43 10.09 -6.88
C PRO A 10 -18.53 8.90 -6.54
N ASN A 11 -18.60 7.82 -7.34
CA ASN A 11 -17.81 6.61 -7.12
C ASN A 11 -16.29 6.85 -7.22
N TRP A 12 -15.85 7.77 -8.08
CA TRP A 12 -14.43 8.08 -8.27
C TRP A 12 -13.78 8.72 -7.03
N PHE A 13 -14.59 9.26 -6.11
CA PHE A 13 -14.12 9.86 -4.86
C PHE A 13 -13.88 8.83 -3.75
N LEU A 14 -14.43 7.62 -3.90
CA LEU A 14 -14.35 6.59 -2.87
C LEU A 14 -12.94 5.99 -2.81
N ASN A 15 -12.47 5.72 -1.59
CA ASN A 15 -11.13 5.19 -1.34
C ASN A 15 -10.95 3.72 -1.75
N ARG A 16 -12.05 2.99 -1.98
CA ARG A 16 -12.03 1.62 -2.49
C ARG A 16 -13.08 1.43 -3.58
N GLN A 17 -12.60 1.32 -4.80
CA GLN A 17 -13.43 1.18 -5.98
C GLN A 17 -13.27 -0.23 -6.55
N LYS A 18 -14.39 -0.87 -6.91
CA LYS A 18 -14.42 -2.20 -7.53
C LYS A 18 -13.51 -3.19 -6.81
N ASP A 19 -13.86 -3.49 -5.57
CA ASP A 19 -13.17 -4.51 -4.77
C ASP A 19 -13.11 -5.85 -5.54
N ILE A 20 -12.03 -6.60 -5.33
CA ILE A 20 -11.72 -7.81 -6.09
C ILE A 20 -12.64 -8.97 -5.68
N GLU A 21 -13.09 -9.02 -4.43
CA GLU A 21 -13.91 -10.10 -3.89
C GLU A 21 -15.39 -9.90 -4.19
N ASP A 22 -15.93 -8.71 -3.89
CA ASP A 22 -17.37 -8.42 -3.99
C ASP A 22 -17.74 -7.44 -5.12
N GLY A 23 -16.76 -6.83 -5.80
CA GLY A 23 -17.00 -5.93 -6.94
C GLY A 23 -17.61 -4.58 -6.58
N LYS A 24 -17.87 -4.32 -5.30
CA LYS A 24 -18.58 -3.12 -4.82
C LYS A 24 -17.64 -1.92 -4.68
N HIS A 25 -18.23 -0.73 -4.64
CA HIS A 25 -17.54 0.50 -4.29
C HIS A 25 -17.90 0.89 -2.87
N SER A 26 -16.90 1.11 -2.03
CA SER A 26 -17.07 1.39 -0.61
C SER A 26 -16.12 2.48 -0.14
N GLN A 27 -16.50 3.14 0.94
CA GLN A 27 -15.60 4.00 1.70
C GLN A 27 -15.19 3.26 2.95
N LEU A 28 -13.96 2.77 2.99
CA LEU A 28 -13.42 2.09 4.17
C LEU A 28 -13.10 3.11 5.27
N LEU A 29 -13.45 2.77 6.51
CA LEU A 29 -13.22 3.58 7.71
C LEU A 29 -12.33 2.81 8.68
N ALA A 30 -11.39 3.53 9.32
CA ALA A 30 -10.54 3.06 10.43
C ALA A 30 -10.16 1.57 10.36
N GLN A 31 -10.74 0.73 11.22
CA GLN A 31 -10.43 -0.69 11.34
C GLN A 31 -10.66 -1.49 10.05
N ALA A 32 -11.70 -1.15 9.26
CA ALA A 32 -11.99 -1.84 8.01
C ALA A 32 -10.89 -1.60 6.96
N LEU A 33 -10.22 -0.45 7.01
CA LEU A 33 -9.12 -0.11 6.11
C LEU A 33 -7.91 -1.02 6.36
N ASP A 34 -7.52 -1.18 7.62
CA ASP A 34 -6.37 -2.02 7.99
C ASP A 34 -6.62 -3.50 7.68
N SER A 35 -7.81 -4.01 7.98
CA SER A 35 -8.18 -5.39 7.62
C SER A 35 -8.12 -5.62 6.11
N LYS A 36 -8.66 -4.70 5.31
CA LYS A 36 -8.63 -4.82 3.85
C LYS A 36 -7.22 -4.72 3.27
N LEU A 37 -6.37 -3.86 3.83
CA LEU A 37 -4.96 -3.81 3.43
C LEU A 37 -4.23 -5.13 3.71
N ARG A 38 -4.50 -5.78 4.84
CA ARG A 38 -3.93 -7.09 5.17
C ARG A 38 -4.41 -8.16 4.19
N GLU A 39 -5.70 -8.23 3.91
CA GLU A 39 -6.28 -9.16 2.92
C GLU A 39 -5.63 -9.00 1.54
N ASP A 40 -5.51 -7.76 1.05
CA ASP A 40 -4.92 -7.48 -0.27
C ASP A 40 -3.45 -7.92 -0.33
N LEU A 41 -2.66 -7.66 0.73
CA LEU A 41 -1.26 -8.05 0.79
C LEU A 41 -1.08 -9.56 0.89
N GLU A 42 -1.90 -10.25 1.69
CA GLU A 42 -1.86 -11.71 1.79
C GLU A 42 -2.21 -12.39 0.46
N ARG A 43 -3.22 -11.87 -0.26
CA ARG A 43 -3.54 -12.35 -1.61
C ARG A 43 -2.35 -12.20 -2.57
N LEU A 44 -1.67 -11.05 -2.55
CA LEU A 44 -0.49 -10.83 -3.40
C LEU A 44 0.70 -11.74 -3.03
N LYS A 45 0.88 -12.05 -1.74
CA LYS A 45 1.88 -13.01 -1.27
C LYS A 45 1.56 -14.42 -1.75
N LYS A 46 0.30 -14.86 -1.63
CA LYS A 46 -0.16 -16.19 -2.07
C LYS A 46 0.07 -16.43 -3.56
N ILE A 47 -0.25 -15.43 -4.40
CA ILE A 47 -0.04 -15.50 -5.86
C ILE A 47 1.45 -15.35 -6.23
N ARG A 48 2.33 -15.04 -5.27
CA ARG A 48 3.76 -14.74 -5.48
C ARG A 48 4.00 -13.61 -6.48
N ALA A 49 3.11 -12.62 -6.51
CA ALA A 49 3.31 -11.43 -7.33
C ALA A 49 4.52 -10.64 -6.81
N HIS A 50 5.37 -10.10 -7.69
CA HIS A 50 6.57 -9.35 -7.32
C HIS A 50 6.28 -8.23 -6.31
N ARG A 51 5.16 -7.50 -6.47
CA ARG A 51 4.70 -6.50 -5.51
C ARG A 51 4.44 -7.08 -4.12
N GLY A 52 3.78 -8.23 -4.03
CA GLY A 52 3.48 -8.91 -2.76
C GLY A 52 4.75 -9.40 -2.07
N LEU A 53 5.67 -10.00 -2.82
CA LEU A 53 6.97 -10.44 -2.30
C LEU A 53 7.80 -9.27 -1.77
N ARG A 54 7.79 -8.13 -2.46
CA ARG A 54 8.46 -6.92 -1.96
C ARG A 54 7.85 -6.40 -0.66
N HIS A 55 6.53 -6.41 -0.54
CA HIS A 55 5.88 -6.07 0.73
C HIS A 55 6.27 -7.04 1.86
N TYR A 56 6.37 -8.33 1.55
CA TYR A 56 6.83 -9.34 2.51
C TYR A 56 8.27 -9.11 2.97
N TRP A 57 9.18 -8.75 2.05
CA TRP A 57 10.58 -8.44 2.35
C TRP A 57 10.82 -7.02 2.91
N GLY A 58 9.76 -6.20 3.09
CA GLY A 58 9.90 -4.81 3.55
C GLY A 58 10.58 -3.88 2.53
N LEU A 59 10.61 -4.24 1.25
CA LEU A 59 11.20 -3.44 0.18
C LEU A 59 10.17 -2.51 -0.46
N ARG A 60 10.65 -1.38 -0.99
CA ARG A 60 9.81 -0.45 -1.76
C ARG A 60 9.38 -1.07 -3.10
N VAL A 61 8.14 -0.81 -3.49
CA VAL A 61 7.42 -1.57 -4.54
C VAL A 61 7.51 -0.96 -5.94
N ARG A 62 7.51 0.37 -6.07
CA ARG A 62 7.36 1.08 -7.37
C ARG A 62 8.67 1.23 -8.17
N GLY A 63 9.51 0.18 -8.21
CA GLY A 63 10.70 0.17 -9.06
C GLY A 63 11.84 1.11 -8.65
N GLN A 64 11.86 1.56 -7.39
CA GLN A 64 12.94 2.43 -6.91
C GLN A 64 14.27 1.69 -6.82
N HIS A 65 15.37 2.36 -7.22
CA HIS A 65 16.72 1.84 -7.06
C HIS A 65 17.10 1.78 -5.57
N THR A 66 17.29 0.58 -5.06
CA THR A 66 17.60 0.32 -3.64
C THR A 66 19.02 0.70 -3.25
N LYS A 67 19.91 0.99 -4.22
CA LYS A 67 21.30 1.42 -3.95
C LYS A 67 21.35 2.69 -3.11
N THR A 68 20.59 3.71 -3.51
CA THR A 68 20.57 5.05 -2.89
C THR A 68 19.25 5.35 -2.17
N THR A 69 18.13 4.80 -2.64
CA THR A 69 16.80 5.18 -2.16
C THR A 69 16.39 4.38 -0.91
N GLY A 70 15.85 5.06 0.10
CA GLY A 70 15.27 4.43 1.29
C GLY A 70 16.27 4.08 2.40
N ARG A 71 17.51 4.54 2.30
CA ARG A 71 18.47 4.50 3.40
C ARG A 71 18.02 5.46 4.51
N ARG A 72 18.16 5.01 5.76
CA ARG A 72 17.93 5.81 6.97
C ARG A 72 19.27 5.95 7.70
N GLY A 73 19.61 7.18 8.08
CA GLY A 73 20.93 7.55 8.65
C GLY A 73 21.47 8.84 8.04
N ARG A 74 22.39 9.53 8.72
CA ARG A 74 23.10 10.70 8.16
C ARG A 74 23.96 10.27 6.96
N THR A 75 24.08 11.15 5.98
CA THR A 75 25.04 11.00 4.88
C THR A 75 26.42 10.74 5.48
N VAL A 76 27.07 9.64 5.08
CA VAL A 76 28.48 9.43 5.40
C VAL A 76 29.29 10.49 4.64
N GLY A 77 29.67 11.56 5.34
CA GLY A 77 30.70 12.46 4.86
C GLY A 77 32.03 11.72 4.74
N VAL A 78 32.98 12.28 4.00
CA VAL A 78 34.33 11.71 3.86
C VAL A 78 35.02 11.77 5.22
N SER A 79 35.19 10.61 5.89
CA SER A 79 36.13 10.52 7.00
C SER A 79 37.54 10.35 6.43
N LYS A 80 38.32 11.42 6.45
CA LYS A 80 39.77 11.30 6.29
C LYS A 80 40.32 10.71 7.58
N LYS A 81 41.14 9.66 7.46
CA LYS A 81 41.95 9.18 8.58
C LYS A 81 42.86 10.35 8.99
N LYS A 82 42.88 10.69 10.28
CA LYS A 82 43.88 11.61 10.82
C LYS A 82 45.22 10.91 10.87
#